data_AF-X1U944-F1
#
_entry.id   AF-X1U944-F1
#
_cell.length_a   1.000
_cell.length_b   1.000
_cell.length_c   1.000
_cell.angle_alpha   90.00
_cell.angle_beta   90.00
_cell.angle_gamma   90.00
#
_symmetry.space_group_name_H-M   'P 1'
#
loop_
_entity.id
_entity.type
_entity.pdbx_description
1 polymer ?
#
loop_
_entity_poly.entity_id
_entity_poly.type
_entity_poly.pdbx_seq_one_letter_code
_entity_poly.pdbx_strand_id
1 'polypeptide(L)'
;EESFAQYFRFDTRLVDFTPSKQAFDWRRFYREYYGELPDNTYFSSAGMACIPGNFHHYIRGISPLARCKTLKEIEAVPDSDYRREYRYADLESRVAKLHQQDYYVVGSLGHGGFEGANNLRGILELLEDLVSRPRIAETVIQRVVERQVFMAKRFVQAGVDAVETGNDFAMETRLFMSPQVWRQWFKPRLVEVVQAVKRTDERLRFIYHCCGFVEPLVPDLIECGIDVLHSVQPESVDPAFLKKEYGKHLSFWGTVGTQT
;
A
#
# COMPACT_ATOMS: atom_id res chain seq x y z
N GLU A 1 -22.08 -9.18 -11.50
CA GLU A 1 -21.61 -10.34 -10.71
C GLU A 1 -21.63 -9.95 -9.24
N GLU A 2 -22.00 -10.89 -8.37
CA GLU A 2 -21.90 -10.72 -6.91
C GLU A 2 -20.42 -10.65 -6.50
N SER A 3 -20.05 -9.75 -5.59
CA SER A 3 -18.65 -9.69 -5.14
C SER A 3 -18.32 -10.86 -4.21
N PHE A 4 -17.06 -11.30 -4.14
CA PHE A 4 -16.65 -12.35 -3.19
C PHE A 4 -17.03 -12.01 -1.74
N ALA A 5 -16.92 -10.74 -1.34
CA ALA A 5 -17.29 -10.28 -0.01
C ALA A 5 -18.81 -10.42 0.27
N GLN A 6 -19.65 -10.34 -0.76
CA GLN A 6 -21.09 -10.61 -0.65
C GLN A 6 -21.36 -12.11 -0.60
N TYR A 7 -20.77 -12.87 -1.53
CA TYR A 7 -20.92 -14.33 -1.61
C TYR A 7 -20.52 -15.03 -0.31
N PHE A 8 -19.34 -14.69 0.23
CA PHE A 8 -18.83 -15.23 1.49
C PHE A 8 -19.31 -14.46 2.73
N ARG A 9 -20.15 -13.44 2.56
CA ARG A 9 -20.76 -12.65 3.65
C ARG A 9 -19.73 -12.12 4.65
N PHE A 10 -18.66 -11.51 4.16
CA PHE A 10 -17.69 -10.88 5.05
C PHE A 10 -18.37 -9.75 5.83
N ASP A 11 -18.04 -9.62 7.11
CA ASP A 11 -18.55 -8.54 7.97
C ASP A 11 -17.84 -7.20 7.68
N THR A 12 -16.74 -7.23 6.94
CA THR A 12 -15.94 -6.06 6.58
C THR A 12 -16.20 -5.60 5.14
N ARG A 13 -16.07 -4.29 4.90
CA ARG A 13 -16.15 -3.69 3.56
C ARG A 13 -14.99 -2.73 3.34
N LEU A 14 -14.22 -2.97 2.29
CA LEU A 14 -13.17 -2.05 1.87
C LEU A 14 -13.79 -0.85 1.15
N VAL A 15 -13.31 0.34 1.51
CA VAL A 15 -13.55 1.57 0.76
C VAL A 15 -12.22 2.16 0.30
N ASP A 16 -12.21 2.60 -0.95
CA ASP A 16 -11.10 3.32 -1.56
C ASP A 16 -11.62 4.61 -2.21
N PHE A 17 -10.70 5.51 -2.54
CA PHE A 17 -10.94 6.68 -3.35
C PHE A 17 -11.50 6.27 -4.72
N THR A 18 -12.39 7.09 -5.26
CA THR A 18 -12.89 6.95 -6.63
C THR A 18 -11.70 6.86 -7.59
N PRO A 19 -11.75 6.00 -8.63
CA PRO A 19 -10.67 5.87 -9.59
C PRO A 19 -10.23 7.21 -10.17
N SER A 20 -8.93 7.34 -10.41
CA SER A 20 -8.36 8.52 -11.07
C SER A 20 -8.95 8.67 -12.48
N LYS A 21 -9.31 9.90 -12.85
CA LYS A 21 -9.63 10.29 -14.22
C LYS A 21 -8.38 10.43 -15.09
N GLN A 22 -7.19 10.15 -14.55
CA GLN A 22 -5.90 10.26 -15.22
C GLN A 22 -5.72 11.62 -15.89
N ALA A 23 -5.69 12.69 -15.09
CA ALA A 23 -5.53 14.05 -15.61
C ALA A 23 -4.25 14.28 -16.45
N PHE A 24 -3.29 13.35 -16.40
CA PHE A 24 -2.05 13.37 -17.16
C PHE A 24 -2.04 12.29 -18.25
N ASP A 25 -1.56 12.66 -19.44
CA ASP A 25 -1.45 11.76 -20.59
C ASP A 25 -0.23 10.82 -20.45
N TRP A 26 -0.41 9.75 -19.68
CA TRP A 26 0.61 8.73 -19.47
C TRP A 26 1.02 8.06 -20.78
N ARG A 27 0.10 7.81 -21.71
CA ARG A 27 0.43 7.14 -22.97
C ARG A 27 1.40 7.99 -23.81
N ARG A 28 1.21 9.31 -23.86
CA ARG A 28 2.17 10.23 -24.49
C ARG A 28 3.50 10.24 -23.74
N PHE A 29 3.49 10.31 -22.41
CA PHE A 29 4.71 10.26 -21.60
C PHE A 29 5.54 9.00 -21.91
N TYR A 30 4.92 7.83 -21.90
CA TYR A 30 5.64 6.59 -22.18
C TYR A 30 6.13 6.51 -23.62
N ARG A 31 5.36 7.01 -24.59
CA ARG A 31 5.81 7.10 -25.98
C ARG A 31 7.09 7.91 -26.14
N GLU A 32 7.19 9.04 -25.44
CA GLU A 32 8.36 9.93 -25.51
C GLU A 32 9.63 9.29 -24.92
N TYR A 33 9.50 8.53 -23.83
CA TYR A 33 10.66 8.07 -23.06
C TYR A 33 10.95 6.56 -23.14
N TYR A 34 9.96 5.75 -23.49
CA TYR A 34 10.04 4.29 -23.48
C TYR A 34 9.60 3.66 -24.83
N GLY A 35 9.06 4.47 -25.75
CA GLY A 35 8.52 4.00 -27.03
C GLY A 35 7.06 3.58 -26.95
N GLU A 36 6.53 3.07 -28.06
CA GLU A 36 5.13 2.64 -28.14
C GLU A 36 4.85 1.44 -27.23
N LEU A 37 3.76 1.53 -26.46
CA LEU A 37 3.28 0.47 -25.58
C LEU A 37 2.09 -0.25 -26.22
N PRO A 38 1.88 -1.54 -25.92
CA PRO A 38 0.70 -2.29 -26.39
C PRO A 38 -0.62 -1.55 -26.10
N ASP A 39 -1.61 -1.69 -26.99
CA ASP A 39 -2.87 -0.95 -26.89
C ASP A 39 -3.67 -1.30 -25.62
N ASN A 40 -3.58 -2.55 -25.16
CA ASN A 40 -4.21 -3.03 -23.93
C ASN A 40 -3.47 -2.60 -22.64
N THR A 41 -2.41 -1.78 -22.74
CA THR A 41 -1.74 -1.20 -21.58
C THR A 41 -2.67 -0.22 -20.86
N TYR A 42 -2.83 -0.40 -19.55
CA TYR A 42 -3.49 0.55 -18.67
C TYR A 42 -2.48 1.18 -17.71
N PHE A 43 -2.84 2.30 -17.09
CA PHE A 43 -1.97 3.02 -16.17
C PHE A 43 -2.56 3.04 -14.77
N SER A 44 -1.71 2.83 -13.76
CA SER A 44 -2.10 3.07 -12.37
C SER A 44 -2.38 4.56 -12.14
N SER A 45 -3.03 4.90 -11.04
CA SER A 45 -3.31 6.30 -10.67
C SER A 45 -2.03 7.13 -10.54
N ALA A 46 -0.90 6.50 -10.19
CA ALA A 46 0.40 7.14 -10.05
C ALA A 46 1.30 6.96 -11.30
N GLY A 47 0.74 6.45 -12.39
CA GLY A 47 1.38 6.43 -13.70
C GLY A 47 2.20 5.21 -14.05
N MET A 48 2.20 4.15 -13.23
CA MET A 48 2.83 2.89 -13.62
C MET A 48 2.10 2.29 -14.81
N ALA A 49 2.82 2.03 -15.91
CA ALA A 49 2.27 1.31 -17.04
C ALA A 49 2.15 -0.17 -16.70
N CYS A 50 0.95 -0.72 -16.85
CA CYS A 50 0.62 -2.11 -16.60
C CYS A 50 0.31 -2.78 -17.93
N ILE A 51 1.24 -3.60 -18.42
CA ILE A 51 1.08 -4.35 -19.66
C ILE A 51 0.54 -5.74 -19.31
N PRO A 52 -0.70 -6.09 -19.69
CA PRO A 52 -1.26 -7.41 -19.42
C PRO A 52 -0.44 -8.51 -20.10
N GLY A 53 -0.12 -9.57 -19.37
CA GLY A 53 0.45 -10.80 -19.91
C GLY A 53 -0.59 -11.72 -20.54
N ASN A 54 -0.11 -12.79 -21.17
CA ASN A 54 -0.96 -13.77 -21.86
C ASN A 54 -1.50 -14.89 -20.94
N PHE A 55 -1.13 -14.89 -19.66
CA PHE A 55 -1.56 -15.86 -18.66
C PHE A 55 -2.09 -15.12 -17.43
N HIS A 56 -3.13 -15.68 -16.79
CA HIS A 56 -3.93 -14.98 -15.77
C HIS A 56 -3.09 -14.25 -14.71
N HIS A 57 -3.48 -13.01 -14.39
CA HIS A 57 -2.90 -12.13 -13.36
C HIS A 57 -1.46 -11.64 -13.55
N TYR A 58 -0.76 -12.06 -14.61
CA TYR A 58 0.57 -11.51 -14.89
C TYR A 58 0.49 -10.14 -15.55
N ILE A 59 1.15 -9.17 -14.94
CA ILE A 59 1.28 -7.81 -15.45
C ILE A 59 2.77 -7.47 -15.49
N ARG A 60 3.26 -6.99 -16.64
CA ARG A 60 4.57 -6.36 -16.70
C ARG A 60 4.40 -4.87 -16.38
N GLY A 61 4.92 -4.46 -15.23
CA GLY A 61 4.99 -3.06 -14.82
C GLY A 61 6.17 -2.33 -15.47
N ILE A 62 5.97 -1.09 -15.90
CA ILE A 62 7.06 -0.16 -16.22
C ILE A 62 6.89 1.08 -15.33
N SER A 63 7.84 1.30 -14.43
CA SER A 63 7.78 2.37 -13.44
C SER A 63 8.11 3.74 -14.05
N PRO A 64 7.33 4.80 -13.80
CA PRO A 64 7.47 6.09 -14.49
C PRO A 64 8.73 6.87 -14.10
N LEU A 65 9.33 6.57 -12.94
CA LEU A 65 10.53 7.25 -12.45
C LEU A 65 11.83 6.47 -12.67
N ALA A 66 11.77 5.28 -13.29
CA ALA A 66 12.95 4.41 -13.46
C ALA A 66 14.07 5.10 -14.24
N ARG A 67 13.71 5.90 -15.26
CA ARG A 67 14.70 6.60 -16.08
C ARG A 67 15.32 7.82 -15.37
N CYS A 68 14.67 8.39 -14.35
CA CYS A 68 15.09 9.64 -13.74
C CYS A 68 16.43 9.47 -13.00
N LYS A 69 17.41 10.31 -13.29
CA LYS A 69 18.74 10.33 -12.65
C LYS A 69 18.90 11.48 -11.66
N THR A 70 18.04 12.50 -11.74
CA THR A 70 18.10 13.67 -10.84
C THR A 70 16.78 13.90 -10.10
N LEU A 71 16.84 14.61 -8.97
CA LEU A 71 15.64 15.03 -8.22
C LEU A 71 14.69 15.87 -9.09
N LYS A 72 15.24 16.80 -9.87
CA LYS A 72 14.46 17.65 -10.77
C LYS A 72 13.65 16.83 -11.78
N GLU A 73 14.21 15.75 -12.31
CA GLU A 73 13.49 14.86 -13.22
C GLU A 73 12.39 14.06 -12.51
N ILE A 74 12.59 13.69 -11.25
CA ILE A 74 11.57 13.01 -10.43
C ILE A 74 10.40 13.97 -10.14
N GLU A 75 10.72 15.19 -9.73
CA GLU A 75 9.74 16.23 -9.41
C GLU A 75 8.94 16.67 -10.64
N ALA A 76 9.55 16.63 -11.83
CA ALA A 76 8.89 16.97 -13.09
C ALA A 76 7.84 15.92 -13.53
N VAL A 77 7.98 14.66 -13.10
CA VAL A 77 6.96 13.64 -13.38
C VAL A 77 5.79 13.85 -12.42
N PRO A 78 4.55 14.03 -12.91
CA PRO A 78 3.41 14.29 -12.05
C PRO A 78 3.10 13.11 -11.12
N ASP A 79 2.52 13.42 -9.97
CA ASP A 79 1.96 12.40 -9.08
C ASP A 79 0.53 12.05 -9.51
N SER A 80 0.00 11.01 -8.89
CA SER A 80 -1.44 10.75 -8.84
C SER A 80 -2.23 11.97 -8.36
N ASP A 81 -3.45 12.08 -8.87
CA ASP A 81 -4.35 13.19 -8.58
C ASP A 81 -5.20 12.97 -7.32
N TYR A 82 -4.66 12.26 -6.33
CA TYR A 82 -5.35 11.86 -5.09
C TYR A 82 -5.93 13.03 -4.29
N ARG A 83 -5.39 14.24 -4.46
CA ARG A 83 -5.87 15.46 -3.78
C ARG A 83 -7.07 16.12 -4.48
N ARG A 84 -7.47 15.65 -5.65
CA ARG A 84 -8.63 16.22 -6.36
C ARG A 84 -9.90 15.78 -5.66
N GLU A 85 -10.76 16.74 -5.35
CA GLU A 85 -12.00 16.52 -4.58
C GLU A 85 -12.87 15.38 -5.14
N TYR A 86 -12.98 15.27 -6.46
CA TYR A 86 -13.76 14.21 -7.10
C TYR A 86 -13.30 12.78 -6.72
N ARG A 87 -12.06 12.59 -6.25
CA ARG A 87 -11.53 11.30 -5.80
C ARG A 87 -12.17 10.80 -4.50
N TYR A 88 -12.74 11.69 -3.71
CA TYR A 88 -13.29 11.38 -2.38
C TYR A 88 -14.60 12.11 -2.08
N ALA A 89 -15.24 12.72 -3.09
CA ALA A 89 -16.45 13.52 -2.92
C ALA A 89 -17.66 12.70 -2.44
N ASP A 90 -17.69 11.40 -2.75
CA ASP A 90 -18.76 10.49 -2.35
C ASP A 90 -18.41 9.64 -1.13
N LEU A 91 -17.21 9.81 -0.56
CA LEU A 91 -16.64 8.91 0.43
C LEU A 91 -17.49 8.84 1.70
N GLU A 92 -17.86 9.98 2.28
CA GLU A 92 -18.73 10.09 3.47
C GLU A 92 -20.07 9.35 3.24
N SER A 93 -20.69 9.57 2.09
CA SER A 93 -21.99 8.95 1.76
C SER A 93 -21.87 7.43 1.60
N ARG A 94 -20.75 6.94 1.04
CA ARG A 94 -20.47 5.52 0.88
C ARG A 94 -20.23 4.85 2.23
N VAL A 95 -19.44 5.46 3.11
CA VAL A 95 -19.21 4.95 4.47
C VAL A 95 -20.52 4.89 5.25
N ALA A 96 -21.29 5.98 5.28
CA ALA A 96 -22.57 6.03 5.99
C ALA A 96 -23.57 4.98 5.49
N LYS A 97 -23.62 4.73 4.18
CA LYS A 97 -24.47 3.68 3.61
C LYS A 97 -24.05 2.28 4.06
N LEU A 98 -22.75 1.99 4.15
CA LEU A 98 -22.24 0.70 4.60
C LEU A 98 -22.51 0.49 6.09
N HIS A 99 -22.40 1.53 6.91
CA HIS A 99 -22.77 1.47 8.33
C HIS A 99 -24.26 1.23 8.55
N GLN A 100 -25.15 1.80 7.72
CA GLN A 100 -26.58 1.49 7.76
C GLN A 100 -26.89 0.02 7.44
N GLN A 101 -25.94 -0.68 6.82
CA GLN A 101 -26.00 -2.11 6.51
C GLN A 101 -25.24 -2.97 7.53
N ASP A 102 -24.82 -2.38 8.65
CA ASP A 102 -24.13 -3.04 9.76
C ASP A 102 -22.75 -3.62 9.39
N TYR A 103 -22.07 -3.02 8.41
CA TYR A 103 -20.71 -3.43 8.02
C TYR A 103 -19.63 -2.68 8.78
N TYR A 104 -18.52 -3.38 9.06
CA TYR A 104 -17.27 -2.77 9.53
C TYR A 104 -16.47 -2.23 8.33
N VAL A 105 -16.28 -0.91 8.25
CA VAL A 105 -15.74 -0.24 7.06
C VAL A 105 -14.25 0.02 7.22
N VAL A 106 -13.46 -0.45 6.24
CA VAL A 106 -12.00 -0.33 6.25
C VAL A 106 -11.54 0.53 5.06
N GLY A 107 -10.85 1.65 5.34
CA GLY A 107 -10.23 2.48 4.31
C GLY A 107 -8.91 1.88 3.81
N SER A 108 -8.79 1.62 2.51
CA SER A 108 -7.55 1.06 1.94
C SER A 108 -6.61 2.16 1.45
N LEU A 109 -5.36 2.12 1.91
CA LEU A 109 -4.29 3.03 1.47
C LEU A 109 -3.47 2.43 0.30
N GLY A 110 -3.75 1.18 -0.06
CA GLY A 110 -3.03 0.43 -1.07
C GLY A 110 -1.60 0.06 -0.66
N HIS A 111 -0.70 0.00 -1.64
CA HIS A 111 0.71 -0.34 -1.42
C HIS A 111 1.43 0.76 -0.64
N GLY A 112 2.06 0.35 0.45
CA GLY A 112 2.77 1.19 1.39
C GLY A 112 4.13 1.67 0.89
N GLY A 113 4.94 2.21 1.80
CA GLY A 113 6.15 2.95 1.47
C GLY A 113 7.14 2.25 0.52
N PHE A 114 7.35 0.94 0.67
CA PHE A 114 8.32 0.22 -0.18
C PHE A 114 7.72 -0.23 -1.50
N GLU A 115 6.61 -0.94 -1.46
CA GLU A 115 5.98 -1.45 -2.69
C GLU A 115 5.43 -0.30 -3.55
N GLY A 116 4.85 0.72 -2.93
CA GLY A 116 4.47 1.95 -3.61
C GLY A 116 5.68 2.64 -4.25
N ALA A 117 6.82 2.69 -3.56
CA ALA A 117 8.04 3.28 -4.13
C ALA A 117 8.60 2.42 -5.27
N ASN A 118 8.56 1.10 -5.15
CA ASN A 118 8.95 0.16 -6.20
C ASN A 118 8.09 0.37 -7.46
N ASN A 119 6.77 0.48 -7.31
CA ASN A 119 5.86 0.76 -8.43
C ASN A 119 6.18 2.09 -9.14
N LEU A 120 6.67 3.10 -8.40
CA LEU A 120 7.06 4.39 -8.98
C LEU A 120 8.46 4.37 -9.60
N ARG A 121 9.42 3.69 -8.96
CA ARG A 121 10.85 3.83 -9.25
C ARG A 121 11.47 2.64 -9.97
N GLY A 122 10.95 1.44 -9.77
CA GLY A 122 11.58 0.19 -10.16
C GLY A 122 12.44 -0.36 -9.03
N ILE A 123 12.46 -1.69 -8.87
CA ILE A 123 13.06 -2.34 -7.70
C ILE A 123 14.59 -2.16 -7.68
N LEU A 124 15.24 -2.29 -8.84
CA LEU A 124 16.70 -2.19 -8.94
C LEU A 124 17.15 -0.76 -8.65
N GLU A 125 16.47 0.22 -9.25
CA GLU A 125 16.74 1.64 -9.06
C GLU A 125 16.50 2.06 -7.62
N LEU A 126 15.38 1.61 -7.01
CA LEU A 126 15.06 1.92 -5.62
C LEU A 126 16.11 1.34 -4.67
N LEU A 127 16.49 0.08 -4.84
CA LEU A 127 17.53 -0.55 -4.00
C LEU A 127 18.88 0.14 -4.13
N GLU A 128 19.26 0.56 -5.35
CA GLU A 128 20.46 1.36 -5.58
C GLU A 128 20.34 2.74 -4.89
N ASP A 129 19.17 3.37 -4.96
CA ASP A 129 18.92 4.69 -4.34
C ASP A 129 19.06 4.65 -2.81
N LEU A 130 18.54 3.60 -2.16
CA LEU A 130 18.62 3.42 -0.70
C LEU A 130 20.07 3.44 -0.18
N VAL A 131 21.03 3.07 -1.03
CA VAL A 131 22.45 2.99 -0.68
C VAL A 131 23.22 4.21 -1.18
N SER A 132 23.04 4.58 -2.45
CA SER A 132 23.93 5.51 -3.16
C SER A 132 23.31 6.88 -3.43
N ARG A 133 21.97 6.99 -3.43
CA ARG A 133 21.24 8.23 -3.78
C ARG A 133 20.13 8.49 -2.76
N PRO A 134 20.46 8.66 -1.46
CA PRO A 134 19.48 8.69 -0.38
C PRO A 134 18.42 9.78 -0.52
N ARG A 135 18.77 10.94 -1.10
CA ARG A 135 17.79 12.01 -1.37
C ARG A 135 16.74 11.59 -2.38
N ILE A 136 17.13 10.85 -3.42
CA ILE A 136 16.18 10.33 -4.41
C ILE A 136 15.27 9.28 -3.76
N ALA A 137 15.84 8.32 -3.01
CA ALA A 137 15.05 7.33 -2.28
C ALA A 137 14.03 8.00 -1.36
N GLU A 138 14.47 8.99 -0.58
CA GLU A 138 13.61 9.75 0.32
C GLU A 138 12.48 10.46 -0.43
N THR A 139 12.76 11.16 -1.53
CA THR A 139 11.73 11.83 -2.34
C THR A 139 10.69 10.85 -2.89
N VAL A 140 11.14 9.69 -3.41
CA VAL A 140 10.22 8.69 -3.97
C VAL A 140 9.34 8.07 -2.87
N ILE A 141 9.94 7.67 -1.75
CA ILE A 141 9.21 7.07 -0.63
C ILE A 141 8.25 8.10 -0.03
N GLN A 142 8.69 9.34 0.16
CA GLN A 142 7.86 10.40 0.74
C GLN A 142 6.64 10.70 -0.13
N ARG A 143 6.76 10.63 -1.46
CA ARG A 143 5.61 10.76 -2.38
C ARG A 143 4.49 9.76 -2.07
N VAL A 144 4.86 8.52 -1.74
CA VAL A 144 3.91 7.47 -1.35
C VAL A 144 3.31 7.77 0.03
N VAL A 145 4.15 8.15 0.99
CA VAL A 145 3.75 8.43 2.37
C VAL A 145 2.80 9.61 2.44
N GLU A 146 3.08 10.71 1.73
CA GLU A 146 2.21 11.88 1.67
C GLU A 146 0.82 11.54 1.11
N ARG A 147 0.77 10.69 0.08
CA ARG A 147 -0.49 10.17 -0.46
C ARG A 147 -1.25 9.39 0.60
N GLN A 148 -0.59 8.45 1.28
CA GLN A 148 -1.21 7.65 2.32
C GLN A 148 -1.69 8.50 3.51
N VAL A 149 -0.90 9.46 3.97
CA VAL A 149 -1.27 10.37 5.06
C VAL A 149 -2.49 11.21 4.67
N PHE A 150 -2.56 11.71 3.43
CA PHE A 150 -3.72 12.44 2.94
C PHE A 150 -4.97 11.55 2.90
N MET A 151 -4.85 10.35 2.32
CA MET A 151 -5.95 9.39 2.22
C MET A 151 -6.44 8.95 3.60
N ALA A 152 -5.52 8.61 4.51
CA ALA A 152 -5.82 8.23 5.89
C ALA A 152 -6.65 9.30 6.59
N LYS A 153 -6.25 10.58 6.50
CA LYS A 153 -7.02 11.70 7.08
C LYS A 153 -8.43 11.81 6.48
N ARG A 154 -8.59 11.59 5.18
CA ARG A 154 -9.91 11.61 4.52
C ARG A 154 -10.78 10.42 4.93
N PHE A 155 -10.22 9.23 5.07
CA PHE A 155 -10.96 8.07 5.58
C PHE A 155 -11.41 8.28 7.03
N VAL A 156 -10.53 8.78 7.89
CA VAL A 156 -10.85 9.13 9.29
C VAL A 156 -12.00 10.14 9.33
N GLN A 157 -11.93 11.21 8.52
CA GLN A 157 -12.99 12.22 8.44
C GLN A 157 -14.32 11.65 7.92
N ALA A 158 -14.26 10.66 7.02
CA ALA A 158 -15.44 9.97 6.51
C ALA A 158 -16.04 8.97 7.50
N GLY A 159 -15.37 8.71 8.63
CA GLY A 159 -15.87 7.85 9.70
C GLY A 159 -15.64 6.36 9.47
N VAL A 160 -14.58 5.93 8.76
CA VAL A 160 -14.24 4.51 8.69
C VAL A 160 -13.92 3.93 10.08
N ASP A 161 -14.06 2.61 10.26
CA ASP A 161 -13.76 1.93 11.53
C ASP A 161 -12.28 1.52 11.64
N ALA A 162 -11.65 1.27 10.50
CA ALA A 162 -10.23 0.96 10.39
C ALA A 162 -9.62 1.51 9.10
N VAL A 163 -8.30 1.53 9.06
CA VAL A 163 -7.50 1.84 7.87
C VAL A 163 -6.50 0.71 7.66
N GLU A 164 -6.28 0.33 6.41
CA GLU A 164 -5.30 -0.69 6.04
C GLU A 164 -4.26 -0.15 5.04
N THR A 165 -3.04 -0.70 5.14
CA THR A 165 -1.97 -0.57 4.13
C THR A 165 -1.18 -1.86 4.10
N GLY A 166 -0.38 -2.09 3.06
CA GLY A 166 0.48 -3.27 2.97
C GLY A 166 1.87 -2.98 2.45
N ASN A 167 2.85 -3.81 2.83
CA ASN A 167 4.13 -3.88 2.13
C ASN A 167 4.68 -5.29 2.18
N ASP A 168 5.14 -5.78 1.02
CA ASP A 168 5.83 -7.05 0.93
C ASP A 168 7.34 -6.90 1.15
N PHE A 169 7.71 -6.93 2.43
CA PHE A 169 9.11 -6.96 2.87
C PHE A 169 9.63 -8.37 3.12
N ALA A 170 8.76 -9.37 3.12
CA ALA A 170 9.08 -10.71 3.55
C ALA A 170 8.89 -11.71 2.40
N MET A 171 9.90 -12.54 2.23
CA MET A 171 9.87 -13.74 1.41
C MET A 171 9.43 -14.91 2.28
N GLU A 172 9.31 -16.10 1.70
CA GLU A 172 8.80 -17.28 2.40
C GLU A 172 9.54 -17.62 3.70
N THR A 173 10.87 -17.47 3.73
CA THR A 173 11.70 -17.91 4.87
C THR A 173 12.55 -16.80 5.49
N ARG A 174 12.55 -15.60 4.93
CA ARG A 174 13.37 -14.48 5.39
C ARG A 174 12.85 -13.13 4.87
N LEU A 175 13.35 -12.04 5.43
CA LEU A 175 13.10 -10.71 4.91
C LEU A 175 13.87 -10.44 3.60
N PHE A 176 13.28 -9.63 2.73
CA PHE A 176 13.87 -9.12 1.49
C PHE A 176 15.01 -8.12 1.74
N MET A 177 14.98 -7.42 2.88
CA MET A 177 16.06 -6.53 3.35
C MET A 177 16.31 -6.74 4.84
N SER A 178 17.48 -6.33 5.33
CA SER A 178 17.78 -6.46 6.76
C SER A 178 16.83 -5.61 7.62
N PRO A 179 16.50 -6.03 8.85
CA PRO A 179 15.72 -5.22 9.78
C PRO A 179 16.32 -3.82 10.02
N GLN A 180 17.65 -3.70 9.98
CA GLN A 180 18.33 -2.41 10.12
C GLN A 180 18.00 -1.45 8.98
N VAL A 181 18.04 -1.92 7.73
CA VAL A 181 17.67 -1.11 6.56
C VAL A 181 16.19 -0.74 6.63
N TRP A 182 15.33 -1.69 7.02
CA TRP A 182 13.92 -1.42 7.19
C TRP A 182 13.64 -0.34 8.26
N ARG A 183 14.32 -0.41 9.42
CA ARG A 183 14.20 0.58 10.49
C ARG A 183 14.64 1.97 10.06
N GLN A 184 15.69 2.06 9.24
CA GLN A 184 16.18 3.34 8.73
C GLN A 184 15.18 3.97 7.74
N TRP A 185 14.64 3.17 6.82
CA TRP A 185 13.92 3.69 5.66
C TRP A 185 12.41 3.68 5.80
N PHE A 186 11.83 2.67 6.44
CA PHE A 186 10.39 2.43 6.41
C PHE A 186 9.70 2.59 7.77
N LYS A 187 10.36 2.27 8.89
CA LYS A 187 9.78 2.45 10.23
C LYS A 187 9.27 3.88 10.48
N PRO A 188 10.05 4.95 10.24
CA PRO A 188 9.58 6.31 10.50
C PRO A 188 8.40 6.72 9.61
N ARG A 189 8.34 6.17 8.40
CA ARG A 189 7.30 6.44 7.41
C ARG A 189 6.00 5.72 7.77
N LEU A 190 6.10 4.49 8.26
CA LEU A 190 4.95 3.76 8.79
C LEU A 190 4.38 4.48 10.03
N VAL A 191 5.25 4.94 10.94
CA VAL A 191 4.82 5.77 12.08
C VAL A 191 4.04 7.00 11.61
N GLU A 192 4.50 7.72 10.59
CA GLU A 192 3.79 8.87 10.05
C GLU A 192 2.37 8.52 9.57
N VAL A 193 2.23 7.41 8.84
CA VAL A 193 0.93 6.95 8.32
C VAL A 193 0.00 6.48 9.45
N VAL A 194 0.50 5.69 10.41
CA VAL A 194 -0.29 5.23 11.56
C VAL A 194 -0.76 6.42 12.39
N GLN A 195 0.11 7.40 12.62
CA GLN A 195 -0.23 8.60 13.37
C GLN A 195 -1.26 9.48 12.66
N ALA A 196 -1.34 9.46 11.33
CA ALA A 196 -2.41 10.14 10.60
C ALA A 196 -3.80 9.58 10.90
N VAL A 197 -3.89 8.31 11.33
CA VAL A 197 -5.13 7.64 11.75
C VAL A 197 -5.37 7.85 13.24
N LYS A 198 -4.40 7.44 14.07
CA LYS A 198 -4.55 7.33 15.53
C LYS A 198 -4.66 8.66 16.27
N ARG A 199 -4.10 9.75 15.74
CA ARG A 199 -4.13 11.08 16.42
C ARG A 199 -5.53 11.67 16.55
N THR A 200 -6.45 11.28 15.68
CA THR A 200 -7.83 11.79 15.72
C THR A 200 -8.69 10.99 16.68
N ASP A 201 -8.53 9.67 16.67
CA ASP A 201 -9.21 8.74 17.57
C ASP A 201 -8.35 7.48 17.75
N GLU A 202 -7.90 7.23 18.96
CA GLU A 202 -7.05 6.07 19.29
C GLU A 202 -7.80 4.73 19.12
N ARG A 203 -9.14 4.75 19.07
CA ARG A 203 -9.99 3.56 18.91
C ARG A 203 -9.97 3.02 17.48
N LEU A 204 -9.68 3.87 16.49
CA LEU A 204 -9.57 3.46 15.09
C LEU A 204 -8.48 2.42 14.93
N ARG A 205 -8.74 1.36 14.18
CA ARG A 205 -7.75 0.29 14.00
C ARG A 205 -6.90 0.49 12.78
N PHE A 206 -5.62 0.14 12.90
CA PHE A 206 -4.67 0.15 11.81
C PHE A 206 -4.27 -1.28 11.49
N ILE A 207 -4.58 -1.69 10.27
CA ILE A 207 -4.34 -3.03 9.74
C ILE A 207 -3.12 -2.95 8.82
N TYR A 208 -2.14 -3.79 9.09
CA TYR A 208 -0.92 -3.81 8.31
C TYR A 208 -0.77 -5.14 7.59
N HIS A 209 -0.78 -5.09 6.26
CA HIS A 209 -0.62 -6.23 5.38
C HIS A 209 0.87 -6.50 5.05
N CYS A 210 1.33 -7.73 5.22
CA CYS A 210 2.64 -8.23 4.83
C CYS A 210 2.59 -9.77 4.80
N CYS A 211 2.70 -10.36 3.61
CA CYS A 211 2.83 -11.81 3.45
C CYS A 211 4.26 -12.29 3.77
N GLY A 212 4.47 -13.60 3.91
CA GLY A 212 5.80 -14.19 4.15
C GLY A 212 6.31 -14.14 5.59
N PHE A 213 7.62 -14.37 5.76
CA PHE A 213 8.32 -14.41 7.05
C PHE A 213 8.54 -13.01 7.67
N VAL A 214 7.48 -12.40 8.19
CA VAL A 214 7.50 -11.05 8.78
C VAL A 214 7.94 -11.01 10.26
N GLU A 215 8.06 -12.17 10.91
CA GLU A 215 8.35 -12.31 12.35
C GLU A 215 9.43 -11.36 12.89
N PRO A 216 10.60 -11.19 12.24
CA PRO A 216 11.66 -10.32 12.77
C PRO A 216 11.30 -8.83 12.85
N LEU A 217 10.25 -8.40 12.15
CA LEU A 217 9.74 -7.02 12.17
C LEU A 217 8.55 -6.84 13.12
N VAL A 218 7.94 -7.91 13.64
CA VAL A 218 6.73 -7.81 14.48
C VAL A 218 6.90 -6.88 15.69
N PRO A 219 8.01 -6.94 16.45
CA PRO A 219 8.23 -5.99 17.55
C PRO A 219 8.26 -4.53 17.09
N ASP A 220 8.90 -4.25 15.96
CA ASP A 220 8.97 -2.90 15.40
C ASP A 220 7.60 -2.42 14.88
N LEU A 221 6.80 -3.33 14.30
CA LEU A 221 5.44 -3.04 13.85
C LEU A 221 4.51 -2.69 15.02
N ILE A 222 4.62 -3.42 16.14
CA ILE A 222 3.92 -3.09 17.39
C ILE A 222 4.31 -1.69 17.86
N GLU A 223 5.61 -1.36 17.85
CA GLU A 223 6.09 -0.02 18.23
C GLU A 223 5.57 1.08 17.29
N CYS A 224 5.36 0.77 16.01
CA CYS A 224 4.74 1.71 15.06
C CYS A 224 3.26 2.00 15.39
N GLY A 225 2.60 1.15 16.17
CA GLY A 225 1.22 1.32 16.61
C GLY A 225 0.18 0.63 15.72
N ILE A 226 0.56 -0.44 15.00
CA ILE A 226 -0.43 -1.26 14.29
C ILE A 226 -1.27 -2.09 15.28
N ASP A 227 -2.51 -2.41 14.93
CA ASP A 227 -3.40 -3.23 15.78
C ASP A 227 -3.59 -4.65 15.23
N VAL A 228 -3.53 -4.79 13.90
CA VAL A 228 -3.80 -6.05 13.20
C VAL A 228 -2.68 -6.35 12.21
N LEU A 229 -2.10 -7.54 12.31
CA LEU A 229 -1.21 -8.08 11.30
C LEU A 229 -2.00 -8.96 10.31
N HIS A 230 -1.97 -8.57 9.05
CA HIS A 230 -2.58 -9.23 7.90
C HIS A 230 -1.46 -9.51 6.87
N SER A 231 -1.56 -10.46 5.94
CA SER A 231 -2.05 -11.80 6.20
C SER A 231 -0.94 -12.62 6.85
N VAL A 232 -1.22 -13.22 8.02
CA VAL A 232 -0.32 -14.24 8.56
C VAL A 232 -0.37 -15.44 7.62
N GLN A 233 0.71 -15.70 6.90
CA GLN A 233 0.86 -16.84 5.98
C GLN A 233 1.37 -18.06 6.77
N PRO A 234 0.54 -19.11 6.98
CA PRO A 234 0.90 -20.26 7.81
C PRO A 234 2.12 -21.03 7.33
N GLU A 235 2.40 -21.02 6.02
CA GLU A 235 3.54 -21.69 5.42
C GLU A 235 4.87 -20.97 5.76
N SER A 236 4.81 -19.68 6.10
CA SER A 236 6.00 -18.88 6.42
C SER A 236 6.19 -18.67 7.92
N VAL A 237 5.10 -18.47 8.68
CA VAL A 237 5.17 -18.21 10.12
C VAL A 237 4.07 -19.00 10.84
N ASP A 238 4.45 -19.67 11.93
CA ASP A 238 3.49 -20.38 12.80
C ASP A 238 2.51 -19.39 13.47
N PRO A 239 1.20 -19.45 13.14
CA PRO A 239 0.21 -18.58 13.76
C PRO A 239 0.06 -18.82 15.28
N ALA A 240 0.28 -20.04 15.76
CA ALA A 240 0.18 -20.37 17.19
C ALA A 240 1.31 -19.70 17.97
N PHE A 241 2.53 -19.73 17.43
CA PHE A 241 3.66 -18.97 17.96
C PHE A 241 3.35 -17.47 18.00
N LEU A 242 2.89 -16.86 16.90
CA LEU A 242 2.55 -15.44 16.88
C LEU A 242 1.48 -15.08 17.92
N LYS A 243 0.44 -15.91 18.06
CA LYS A 243 -0.61 -15.68 19.06
C LYS A 243 -0.06 -15.75 20.48
N LYS A 244 0.82 -16.70 20.77
CA LYS A 244 1.44 -16.87 22.08
C LYS A 244 2.34 -15.68 22.44
N GLU A 245 3.22 -15.27 21.52
CA GLU A 245 4.24 -14.25 21.80
C GLU A 245 3.68 -12.82 21.71
N TYR A 246 2.84 -12.53 20.72
CA TYR A 246 2.42 -11.16 20.40
C TYR A 246 0.91 -10.92 20.54
N GLY A 247 0.12 -11.95 20.87
CA GLY A 247 -1.34 -11.87 20.91
C GLY A 247 -1.94 -10.99 22.01
N LYS A 248 -1.11 -10.41 22.89
CA LYS A 248 -1.50 -9.35 23.84
C LYS A 248 -1.47 -7.95 23.20
N HIS A 249 -0.72 -7.79 22.12
CA HIS A 249 -0.49 -6.52 21.42
C HIS A 249 -1.18 -6.47 20.07
N LEU A 250 -1.25 -7.60 19.37
CA LEU A 250 -1.80 -7.69 18.02
C LEU A 250 -3.00 -8.65 17.95
N SER A 251 -3.91 -8.31 17.04
CA SER A 251 -4.81 -9.27 16.42
C SER A 251 -4.18 -9.78 15.11
N PHE A 252 -4.56 -10.99 14.70
CA PHE A 252 -4.08 -11.60 13.47
C PHE A 252 -5.25 -11.87 12.55
N TRP A 253 -5.15 -11.43 11.30
CA TRP A 253 -6.16 -11.65 10.28
C TRP A 253 -5.53 -12.45 9.12
N GLY A 254 -6.20 -13.51 8.67
CA GLY A 254 -5.72 -14.41 7.62
C GLY A 254 -5.56 -15.82 8.16
N THR A 255 -4.34 -16.36 8.14
CA THR A 255 -4.00 -17.74 8.55
C THR A 255 -4.58 -18.84 7.66
N VAL A 256 -4.94 -18.49 6.43
CA VAL A 256 -5.36 -19.44 5.40
C VAL A 256 -4.19 -19.63 4.44
N GLY A 257 -3.76 -20.88 4.26
CA GLY A 257 -2.70 -21.22 3.32
C GLY A 257 -3.12 -20.93 1.89
N THR A 258 -2.18 -20.44 1.09
CA THR A 258 -2.35 -20.21 -0.35
C THR A 258 -1.50 -21.16 -1.19
N GLN A 259 -0.64 -21.94 -0.54
CA GLN A 259 0.29 -22.89 -1.16
C GLN A 259 -0.02 -24.34 -0.78
N THR A 260 -1.00 -24.55 0.10
CA THR A 260 -1.43 -25.86 0.63
C THR A 260 -2.86 -26.18 0.25
#